data_AF-T1B761-F1
#
_entry.id   AF-T1B761-F1
#
_cell.length_a   1.000
_cell.length_b   1.000
_cell.length_c   1.000
_cell.angle_alpha   90.00
_cell.angle_beta   90.00
_cell.angle_gamma   90.00
#
_symmetry.space_group_name_H-M   'P 1'
#
loop_
_entity.id
_entity.type
_entity.pdbx_description
1 polymer ?
#
loop_
_entity_poly.entity_id
_entity_poly.type
_entity_poly.pdbx_seq_one_letter_code
_entity_poly.pdbx_strand_id
1 'polypeptide(L)'
;MSAEELEAGKDFGRYKDVDGDGIPWRTLPATHPTRGSYFTRGTSRDAYARYSERGPDYVYNMQRLLQKFDTARSLVPAPIL
;
A
#
# COMPACT_ATOMS: atom_id res chain seq x y z
N MET A 1 9.66 5.32 1.32
CA MET A 1 10.37 4.05 1.58
C MET A 1 11.64 4.00 0.75
N SER A 2 12.70 4.61 1.28
CA SER A 2 14.06 4.60 0.72
C SER A 2 14.88 3.41 1.22
N ALA A 3 16.10 3.25 0.70
CA ALA A 3 17.05 2.25 1.18
C ALA A 3 17.41 2.46 2.66
N GLU A 4 17.65 3.72 3.05
CA GLU A 4 18.01 4.11 4.41
C GLU A 4 16.86 3.88 5.39
N GLU A 5 15.62 4.19 4.99
CA GLU A 5 14.44 3.90 5.81
C GLU A 5 14.27 2.39 6.03
N LEU A 6 14.52 1.58 5.00
CA LEU A 6 14.49 0.12 5.12
C LEU A 6 15.61 -0.40 6.00
N GLU A 7 16.82 0.14 5.88
CA GLU A 7 17.98 -0.25 6.69
C GLU A 7 17.78 0.10 8.17
N ALA A 8 17.19 1.27 8.45
CA ALA A 8 16.76 1.70 9.78
C ALA A 8 15.61 0.85 10.37
N GLY A 9 15.06 -0.10 9.60
CA GLY A 9 14.04 -1.03 10.07
C GLY A 9 12.63 -0.45 10.09
N LYS A 10 12.36 0.59 9.29
CA LYS A 10 11.02 1.15 9.15
C LYS A 10 10.06 0.07 8.63
N ASP A 11 8.94 -0.10 9.30
CA ASP A 11 7.97 -1.12 8.92
C ASP A 11 7.40 -0.84 7.53
N PHE A 12 7.38 -1.88 6.70
CA PHE A 12 6.99 -1.79 5.29
C PHE A 12 6.09 -2.96 4.90
N GLY A 13 4.88 -2.62 4.45
CA GLY A 13 3.98 -3.53 3.75
C GLY A 13 3.47 -2.87 2.48
N ARG A 14 3.55 -3.55 1.34
CA ARG A 14 3.19 -2.97 0.03
C ARG A 14 1.76 -2.43 -0.02
N TYR A 15 0.84 -3.04 0.72
CA TYR A 15 -0.57 -2.66 0.75
C TYR A 15 -0.98 -2.05 2.10
N LYS A 16 -0.01 -1.82 2.99
CA LYS A 16 -0.23 -1.20 4.30
C LYS A 16 -0.41 0.30 4.14
N ASP A 17 -1.58 0.77 4.49
CA ASP A 17 -1.87 2.20 4.64
C ASP A 17 -1.29 2.70 5.96
N VAL A 18 -0.33 3.62 5.89
CA VAL A 18 0.39 4.18 7.03
C VAL A 18 -0.07 5.61 7.30
N ASP A 19 -0.38 6.35 6.23
CA ASP A 19 -0.72 7.77 6.31
C ASP A 19 -2.24 7.99 6.44
N GLY A 20 -3.06 6.95 6.26
CA GLY A 20 -4.51 6.98 6.42
C GLY A 20 -5.26 7.51 5.20
N ASP A 21 -4.57 7.63 4.06
CA ASP A 21 -5.05 8.22 2.82
C ASP A 21 -5.41 7.16 1.76
N GLY A 22 -5.27 5.88 2.10
CA GLY A 22 -5.49 4.74 1.21
C GLY A 22 -4.35 4.49 0.20
N ILE A 23 -3.28 5.29 0.22
CA ILE A 23 -2.15 5.25 -0.72
C ILE A 23 -0.92 4.64 -0.01
N PRO A 24 -0.72 3.31 -0.12
CA PRO A 24 0.40 2.66 0.55
C PRO A 24 1.73 3.01 -0.12
N TRP A 25 2.78 3.05 0.70
CA TRP A 25 4.14 3.26 0.21
C TRP A 25 4.58 2.15 -0.75
N ARG A 26 5.56 2.50 -1.59
CA ARG A 26 6.10 1.62 -2.61
C ARG A 26 7.62 1.74 -2.65
N THR A 27 8.29 0.60 -2.73
CA THR A 27 9.68 0.47 -3.19
C THR A 27 9.69 0.06 -4.66
N LEU A 28 10.77 0.41 -5.35
CA LEU A 28 11.08 -0.09 -6.69
C LEU A 28 11.96 -1.34 -6.59
N PRO A 29 11.99 -2.21 -7.61
CA PRO A 29 12.99 -3.27 -7.70
C PRO A 29 14.40 -2.71 -7.47
N ALA A 30 15.23 -3.44 -6.73
CA ALA A 30 16.58 -3.04 -6.34
C ALA A 30 16.70 -1.80 -5.41
N THR A 31 15.62 -1.36 -4.74
CA THR A 31 15.72 -0.29 -3.71
C THR A 31 16.65 -0.65 -2.56
N HIS A 32 16.69 -1.92 -2.13
CA HIS A 32 17.56 -2.40 -1.05
C HIS A 32 17.99 -3.85 -1.33
N PRO A 33 19.21 -4.29 -0.96
CA PRO A 33 19.72 -5.63 -1.28
C PRO A 33 18.87 -6.77 -0.71
N THR A 34 18.25 -6.59 0.46
CA THR A 34 17.55 -7.68 1.18
C THR A 34 16.18 -7.32 1.75
N ARG A 35 15.73 -6.06 1.62
CA ARG A 35 14.51 -5.55 2.27
C ARG A 35 13.61 -4.84 1.27
N GLY A 36 12.33 -4.70 1.62
CA GLY A 36 11.38 -3.95 0.80
C GLY A 36 10.96 -4.65 -0.50
N SER A 37 11.38 -5.89 -0.76
CA SER A 37 10.88 -6.69 -1.87
C SER A 37 9.47 -7.23 -1.56
N TYR A 38 8.63 -7.37 -2.59
CA TYR A 38 7.28 -7.91 -2.47
C TYR A 38 6.80 -8.47 -3.80
N PHE A 39 5.80 -9.36 -3.76
CA PHE A 39 5.16 -9.92 -4.96
C PHE A 39 3.74 -9.37 -5.13
N THR A 40 3.41 -8.88 -6.33
CA THR A 40 2.06 -8.41 -6.63
C THR A 40 1.21 -9.53 -7.23
N ARG A 41 -0.02 -9.66 -6.76
CA ARG A 41 -1.02 -10.62 -7.24
C ARG A 41 -2.39 -9.94 -7.32
N GLY A 42 -3.34 -10.51 -8.06
CA GLY A 42 -4.69 -9.94 -8.20
C GLY A 42 -5.42 -9.79 -6.86
N THR A 43 -5.81 -10.91 -6.27
CA THR A 43 -6.47 -11.01 -4.94
C THR A 43 -5.72 -11.99 -4.03
N SER A 44 -6.28 -12.27 -2.86
CA SER A 44 -5.76 -13.20 -1.85
C SER A 44 -4.39 -12.77 -1.29
N ARG A 45 -4.35 -11.57 -0.70
CA ARG A 45 -3.15 -11.00 -0.09
C ARG A 45 -3.44 -10.21 1.16
N ASP A 46 -2.51 -10.18 2.10
CA ASP A 46 -2.54 -9.30 3.26
C ASP A 46 -1.88 -7.93 2.98
N ALA A 47 -1.82 -7.06 3.99
CA ALA A 47 -1.19 -5.74 3.91
C ALA A 47 0.32 -5.79 3.53
N TYR A 48 0.97 -6.92 3.77
CA TYR A 48 2.40 -7.16 3.53
C TYR A 48 2.65 -7.91 2.21
N ALA A 49 1.63 -8.06 1.35
CA ALA A 49 1.71 -8.79 0.09
C ALA A 49 1.97 -10.30 0.22
N ARG A 50 1.79 -10.87 1.41
CA ARG A 50 1.82 -12.32 1.64
C ARG A 50 0.49 -12.90 1.19
N TYR A 51 0.51 -14.14 0.73
CA TYR A 51 -0.73 -14.85 0.39
C TYR A 51 -1.63 -14.97 1.62
N SER A 52 -2.92 -14.65 1.46
CA SER A 52 -3.92 -14.82 2.50
C SER A 52 -5.31 -14.97 1.88
N GLU A 53 -6.12 -15.87 2.43
CA GLU A 53 -7.55 -16.04 2.07
C GLU A 53 -8.48 -15.64 3.20
N ARG A 54 -7.96 -14.97 4.23
CA ARG A 54 -8.75 -14.51 5.36
C ARG A 54 -9.69 -13.39 4.89
N GLY A 55 -10.99 -13.54 5.21
CA GLY A 55 -12.00 -12.52 4.91
C GLY A 55 -11.60 -11.09 5.33
N PRO A 56 -11.09 -10.87 6.56
CA PRO A 56 -10.63 -9.54 6.98
C PRO A 56 -9.55 -8.91 6.10
N ASP A 57 -8.62 -9.70 5.55
CA ASP A 57 -7.55 -9.19 4.68
C ASP A 57 -8.11 -8.72 3.33
N TYR A 58 -9.10 -9.45 2.79
CA TYR A 58 -9.82 -9.04 1.60
C TYR A 58 -10.58 -7.73 1.84
N VAL A 59 -11.35 -7.66 2.93
CA VAL A 59 -12.12 -6.45 3.29
C VAL A 59 -11.21 -5.25 3.45
N TYR A 60 -10.09 -5.39 4.18
CA TYR A 60 -9.09 -4.33 4.34
C TYR A 60 -8.57 -3.81 2.99
N ASN A 61 -8.17 -4.71 2.09
CA ASN A 61 -7.63 -4.32 0.78
C ASN A 61 -8.66 -3.55 -0.07
N MET A 62 -9.93 -3.99 -0.04
CA MET A 62 -11.00 -3.37 -0.81
C MET A 62 -11.44 -2.03 -0.24
N GLN A 63 -11.62 -1.94 1.09
CA GLN A 63 -11.97 -0.68 1.75
C GLN A 63 -10.88 0.37 1.58
N ARG A 64 -9.60 0.00 1.67
CA ARG A 64 -8.47 0.90 1.39
C ARG A 64 -8.52 1.47 -0.04
N LEU A 65 -8.93 0.68 -1.04
CA LEU A 65 -9.05 1.19 -2.41
C LEU A 65 -10.14 2.25 -2.55
N LEU A 66 -11.26 2.09 -1.82
CA LEU A 66 -12.31 3.11 -1.77
C LEU A 66 -11.79 4.39 -1.09
N GLN A 67 -11.13 4.26 0.08
CA GLN A 67 -10.51 5.38 0.80
C GLN A 67 -9.52 6.17 -0.09
N LYS A 68 -8.75 5.47 -0.93
CA LYS A 68 -7.85 6.12 -1.89
C LYS A 68 -8.62 7.03 -2.85
N PHE A 69 -9.75 6.58 -3.38
CA PHE A 69 -10.56 7.39 -4.30
C PHE A 69 -11.22 8.56 -3.57
N ASP A 70 -11.71 8.35 -2.35
CA ASP A 70 -12.28 9.42 -1.51
C ASP A 70 -11.23 10.51 -1.20
N THR A 71 -10.00 10.09 -0.87
CA THR A 71 -8.86 11.00 -0.68
C THR A 71 -8.53 11.73 -1.98
N ALA A 72 -8.40 11.00 -3.11
CA ALA A 72 -8.08 11.60 -4.39
C ALA A 72 -9.11 12.66 -4.82
N ARG A 73 -10.38 12.48 -4.48
CA ARG A 73 -11.45 13.47 -4.73
C ARG A 73 -11.13 14.83 -4.09
N SER A 74 -10.47 14.85 -2.93
CA SER A 74 -10.08 16.09 -2.26
C SER A 74 -8.86 16.79 -2.87
N LEU A 75 -8.09 16.08 -3.70
CA LEU A 75 -6.85 16.57 -4.29
C LEU A 75 -7.02 17.13 -5.71
N VAL A 76 -8.11 16.76 -6.39
CA VAL A 76 -8.41 17.24 -7.74
C VAL A 76 -9.19 18.55 -7.71
N PRO A 77 -9.10 19.41 -8.76
CA PRO A 77 -9.91 20.60 -8.85
C PRO A 77 -11.42 20.29 -8.76
N ALA A 78 -12.17 21.24 -8.19
CA ALA A 78 -13.62 21.16 -8.16
C ALA A 78 -14.19 21.12 -9.59
N PRO A 79 -15.31 20.41 -9.82
CA PRO A 79 -15.97 20.40 -11.11
C PRO A 79 -16.40 21.81 -11.51
N ILE A 80 -16.18 22.16 -12.78
CA ILE A 80 -16.66 23.41 -13.39
C ILE A 80 -17.99 23.09 -14.07
N LEU A 81 -19.01 23.91 -13.82
CA LEU A 81 -20.35 23.82 -14.44
C LEU A 81 -20.41 24.57 -15.76
#